data_AF-A0A1H9K840-F1
#
_entry.id   AF-A0A1H9K840-F1
#
_cell.length_a   1.000
_cell.length_b   1.000
_cell.length_c   1.000
_cell.angle_alpha   90.00
_cell.angle_beta   90.00
_cell.angle_gamma   90.00
#
_symmetry.space_group_name_H-M   'P 1'
#
loop_
_entity.id
_entity.type
_entity.pdbx_description
1 polymer ?
#
loop_
_entity_poly.entity_id
_entity_poly.type
_entity_poly.pdbx_seq_one_letter_code
_entity_poly.pdbx_strand_id
1 'polypeptide(L)'
;MKWTLSAAGLLFLLYPAVRPWHDETTATGAAASMGSTAWVLSHLFAMIGFILVPIALLRIHRTAAITFWVGAGLTLPYYGAEDFGLHAVAQQPNILELAESVRYNPFAVTMFGLGLITTGVAAVMVALKLRTTAAIVFAAGFALFLPQFFTPPVARIAHGVLMIVGCVWLAWDSARSEAEDPQFAAA
;
A
#
# COMPACT_ATOMS: atom_id res chain seq x y z
N MET A 1 -7.73 -14.60 7.40
CA MET A 1 -6.92 -14.54 6.15
C MET A 1 -7.77 -14.11 4.96
N LYS A 2 -8.72 -14.92 4.47
CA LYS A 2 -9.56 -14.65 3.27
C LYS A 2 -10.08 -13.21 3.19
N TRP A 3 -10.89 -12.83 4.17
CA TRP A 3 -11.51 -11.50 4.24
C TRP A 3 -10.51 -10.39 4.52
N THR A 4 -9.52 -10.64 5.40
CA THR A 4 -8.48 -9.69 5.77
C THR A 4 -7.66 -9.23 4.56
N LEU A 5 -7.19 -10.18 3.75
CA LEU A 5 -6.35 -9.88 2.59
C LEU A 5 -7.18 -9.33 1.43
N SER A 6 -8.41 -9.82 1.23
CA SER A 6 -9.35 -9.24 0.25
C SER A 6 -9.68 -7.77 0.57
N ALA A 7 -9.91 -7.47 1.85
CA ALA A 7 -10.15 -6.10 2.31
C ALA A 7 -8.90 -5.22 2.09
N ALA A 8 -7.70 -5.72 2.39
CA ALA A 8 -6.46 -4.99 2.11
C ALA A 8 -6.32 -4.65 0.61
N GLY A 9 -6.57 -5.64 -0.27
CA GLY A 9 -6.55 -5.43 -1.72
C GLY A 9 -7.54 -4.37 -2.19
N LEU A 10 -8.77 -4.41 -1.67
CA LEU A 10 -9.78 -3.39 -1.96
C LEU A 10 -9.32 -2.00 -1.54
N LEU A 11 -8.76 -1.87 -0.34
CA LEU A 11 -8.27 -0.59 0.17
C LEU A 11 -7.12 -0.04 -0.68
N PHE A 12 -6.21 -0.90 -1.17
CA PHE A 12 -5.17 -0.48 -2.11
C PHE A 12 -5.70 -0.03 -3.48
N LEU A 13 -6.84 -0.55 -3.94
CA LEU A 13 -7.52 -0.01 -5.12
C LEU A 13 -8.19 1.33 -4.82
N LEU A 14 -8.88 1.43 -3.67
CA LEU A 14 -9.59 2.63 -3.28
C LEU A 14 -8.66 3.82 -3.06
N TYR A 15 -7.41 3.60 -2.63
CA TYR A 15 -6.42 4.66 -2.49
C TYR A 15 -6.28 5.51 -3.78
N PRO A 16 -5.75 5.00 -4.91
CA PRO A 16 -5.63 5.80 -6.12
C PRO A 16 -6.97 6.12 -6.79
N ALA A 17 -8.02 5.32 -6.58
CA ALA A 17 -9.32 5.53 -7.21
C ALA A 17 -10.13 6.68 -6.59
N VAL A 18 -10.00 6.90 -5.28
CA VAL A 18 -10.70 7.97 -4.54
C VAL A 18 -9.82 9.21 -4.38
N ARG A 19 -8.49 9.07 -4.52
CA ARG A 19 -7.57 10.21 -4.41
C ARG A 19 -7.96 11.32 -5.39
N PRO A 20 -8.09 12.58 -4.92
CA PRO A 20 -8.36 13.72 -5.79
C PRO A 20 -7.15 13.99 -6.69
N TRP A 21 -7.35 13.92 -8.01
CA TRP A 21 -6.30 14.17 -8.99
C TRP A 21 -6.46 15.57 -9.59
N HIS A 22 -5.87 16.56 -8.93
CA HIS A 22 -5.64 17.90 -9.47
C HIS A 22 -4.15 18.14 -9.77
N ASP A 23 -3.84 19.22 -10.48
CA ASP A 23 -2.45 19.62 -10.74
C ASP A 23 -1.78 20.17 -9.48
N GLU A 24 -1.14 19.28 -8.74
CA GLU A 24 -0.40 19.57 -7.51
C GLU A 24 0.88 20.41 -7.73
N THR A 25 1.24 20.75 -8.98
CA THR A 25 2.31 21.72 -9.26
C THR A 25 1.83 23.17 -9.15
N THR A 26 0.52 23.38 -9.08
CA THR A 26 -0.10 24.69 -8.85
C THR A 26 -0.61 24.79 -7.42
N ALA A 27 -0.53 25.98 -6.81
CA ALA A 27 -1.04 26.19 -5.45
C ALA A 27 -2.54 25.86 -5.34
N THR A 28 -3.32 26.22 -6.36
CA THR A 28 -4.76 25.94 -6.42
C THR A 28 -5.04 24.44 -6.49
N GLY A 29 -4.33 23.69 -7.34
CA GLY A 29 -4.51 22.25 -7.44
C GLY A 29 -4.01 21.49 -6.21
N ALA A 30 -2.88 21.89 -5.64
CA ALA A 30 -2.37 21.34 -4.38
C ALA A 30 -3.38 21.53 -3.24
N ALA A 31 -3.91 22.75 -3.07
CA ALA A 31 -4.93 23.05 -2.07
C ALA A 31 -6.23 22.26 -2.29
N ALA A 32 -6.67 22.14 -3.54
CA ALA A 32 -7.89 21.39 -3.91
C ALA A 32 -7.74 19.88 -3.61
N SER A 33 -6.58 19.29 -3.92
CA SER A 33 -6.29 17.89 -3.60
C SER A 33 -6.13 17.69 -2.10
N MET A 34 -5.08 18.26 -1.51
CA MET A 34 -4.64 18.00 -0.14
C MET A 34 -5.66 18.47 0.89
N GLY A 35 -6.42 19.54 0.59
CA GLY A 35 -7.44 20.08 1.49
C GLY A 35 -8.78 19.32 1.49
N SER A 36 -8.95 18.31 0.63
CA SER A 36 -10.21 17.57 0.54
C SER A 36 -10.29 16.41 1.54
N THR A 37 -11.50 16.04 1.97
CA THR A 37 -11.71 14.81 2.75
C THR A 37 -11.36 13.54 1.95
N ALA A 38 -11.48 13.59 0.62
CA ALA A 38 -11.11 12.48 -0.26
C ALA A 38 -9.60 12.16 -0.18
N TRP A 39 -8.75 13.18 -0.02
CA TRP A 39 -7.33 13.01 0.28
C TRP A 39 -7.13 12.13 1.51
N VAL A 40 -7.79 12.50 2.61
CA VAL A 40 -7.63 11.82 3.89
C VAL A 40 -8.12 10.37 3.82
N LEU A 41 -9.32 10.15 3.29
CA LEU A 41 -9.85 8.81 3.10
C LEU A 41 -8.95 7.94 2.23
N SER A 42 -8.41 8.50 1.15
CA SER A 42 -7.56 7.76 0.23
C SER A 42 -6.27 7.26 0.90
N HIS A 43 -5.61 8.10 1.70
CA HIS A 43 -4.38 7.73 2.41
C HIS A 43 -4.66 6.75 3.56
N LEU A 44 -5.74 6.96 4.31
CA LEU A 44 -6.23 6.00 5.30
C LEU A 44 -6.45 4.61 4.70
N PHE A 45 -7.00 4.50 3.48
CA PHE A 45 -7.16 3.21 2.82
C PHE A 45 -5.80 2.52 2.60
N ALA A 46 -4.80 3.24 2.07
CA ALA A 46 -3.46 2.68 1.92
C ALA A 46 -2.86 2.26 3.27
N MET A 47 -2.97 3.10 4.30
CA MET A 47 -2.45 2.82 5.64
C MET A 47 -3.08 1.56 6.25
N ILE A 48 -4.40 1.44 6.20
CA ILE A 48 -5.11 0.26 6.68
C ILE A 48 -4.74 -0.96 5.84
N GLY A 49 -4.59 -0.83 4.52
CA GLY A 49 -4.10 -1.88 3.64
C GLY A 49 -2.75 -2.44 4.10
N PHE A 50 -1.77 -1.55 4.37
CA PHE A 50 -0.46 -1.94 4.90
C PHE A 50 -0.52 -2.64 6.26
N ILE A 51 -1.50 -2.31 7.11
CA ILE A 51 -1.71 -2.97 8.41
C ILE A 51 -2.33 -4.37 8.23
N LEU A 52 -3.28 -4.52 7.32
CA LEU A 52 -4.04 -5.76 7.15
C LEU A 52 -3.25 -6.89 6.48
N VAL A 53 -2.38 -6.57 5.52
CA VAL A 53 -1.56 -7.58 4.81
C VAL A 53 -0.73 -8.44 5.76
N PRO A 54 0.14 -7.90 6.64
CA PRO A 54 0.98 -8.72 7.51
C PRO A 54 0.15 -9.57 8.46
N ILE A 55 -1.00 -9.08 8.92
CA ILE A 55 -1.95 -9.87 9.74
C ILE A 55 -2.43 -11.11 8.96
N ALA A 56 -2.74 -10.96 7.68
CA ALA A 56 -3.09 -12.10 6.83
C ALA A 56 -1.90 -13.03 6.59
N LEU A 57 -0.71 -12.49 6.36
CA LEU A 57 0.52 -13.26 6.09
C LEU A 57 0.97 -14.11 7.28
N LEU A 58 0.56 -13.81 8.52
CA LEU A 58 0.83 -14.67 9.68
C LEU A 58 0.34 -16.12 9.50
N ARG A 59 -0.71 -16.31 8.67
CA ARG A 59 -1.28 -17.63 8.36
C ARG A 59 -0.54 -18.35 7.22
N ILE A 60 0.33 -17.66 6.50
CA ILE A 60 1.03 -18.18 5.31
C ILE A 60 2.53 -18.36 5.60
N HIS A 61 3.18 -17.28 6.08
CA HIS A 61 4.62 -17.24 6.28
C HIS A 61 4.99 -16.21 7.35
N ARG A 62 5.25 -16.67 8.57
CA ARG A 62 5.55 -15.79 9.73
C ARG A 62 6.69 -14.80 9.48
N THR A 63 7.82 -15.26 8.91
CA THR A 63 8.94 -14.35 8.60
C THR A 63 8.54 -13.27 7.61
N ALA A 64 7.84 -13.62 6.51
CA ALA A 64 7.33 -12.64 5.57
C ALA A 64 6.37 -11.65 6.23
N ALA A 65 5.50 -12.09 7.14
CA ALA A 65 4.62 -11.21 7.89
C ALA A 65 5.40 -10.20 8.75
N ILE A 66 6.44 -10.64 9.46
CA ILE A 66 7.32 -9.77 10.26
C ILE A 66 8.08 -8.79 9.36
N THR A 67 8.68 -9.28 8.27
CA THR A 67 9.38 -8.44 7.29
C THR A 67 8.43 -7.38 6.72
N PHE A 68 7.20 -7.77 6.37
CA PHE A 68 6.19 -6.83 5.89
C PHE A 68 5.82 -5.80 6.97
N TRP A 69 5.63 -6.21 8.23
CA TRP A 69 5.35 -5.27 9.33
C TRP A 69 6.45 -4.23 9.51
N VAL A 70 7.73 -4.64 9.43
CA VAL A 70 8.86 -3.70 9.48
C VAL A 70 8.78 -2.72 8.31
N GLY A 71 8.53 -3.22 7.09
CA GLY A 71 8.36 -2.38 5.90
C GLY A 71 7.21 -1.38 6.06
N ALA A 72 6.04 -1.85 6.48
CA ALA A 72 4.88 -1.02 6.78
C ALA A 72 5.19 0.02 7.87
N GLY A 73 5.86 -0.37 8.95
CA GLY A 73 6.26 0.55 10.04
C GLY A 73 7.18 1.68 9.58
N LEU A 74 8.02 1.44 8.56
CA LEU A 74 8.85 2.48 7.94
C LEU A 74 8.08 3.34 6.93
N THR A 75 7.08 2.76 6.25
CA THR A 75 6.25 3.44 5.24
C THR A 75 5.17 4.34 5.85
N LEU A 76 4.51 3.90 6.93
CA LEU A 76 3.34 4.57 7.50
C LEU A 76 3.60 5.99 8.02
N PRO A 77 4.76 6.34 8.61
CA PRO A 77 5.04 7.72 9.00
C PRO A 77 5.00 8.71 7.83
N TYR A 78 5.48 8.31 6.65
CA TYR A 78 5.42 9.14 5.44
C TYR A 78 3.96 9.35 5.01
N TYR A 79 3.16 8.28 5.00
CA TYR A 79 1.72 8.38 4.73
C TYR A 79 1.01 9.28 5.74
N GLY A 80 1.30 9.18 7.04
CA GLY A 80 0.69 10.04 8.05
C GLY A 80 1.05 11.52 7.89
N ALA A 81 2.27 11.83 7.46
CA ALA A 81 2.70 13.20 7.17
C ALA A 81 2.02 13.76 5.91
N GLU A 82 1.93 12.98 4.83
CA GLU A 82 1.14 13.33 3.63
C GLU A 82 -0.34 13.50 3.96
N ASP A 83 -0.91 12.56 4.70
CA ASP A 83 -2.34 12.49 5.00
C ASP A 83 -2.77 13.67 5.87
N PHE A 84 -2.30 13.70 7.12
CA PHE A 84 -2.77 14.66 8.10
C PHE A 84 -1.99 15.97 8.05
N GLY A 85 -0.68 15.90 7.79
CA GLY A 85 0.19 17.06 7.76
C GLY A 85 -0.15 18.00 6.62
N LEU A 86 -0.18 17.48 5.37
CA LEU A 86 -0.51 18.31 4.20
C LEU A 86 -1.96 18.78 4.21
N HIS A 87 -2.89 17.94 4.69
CA HIS A 87 -4.28 18.35 4.84
C HIS A 87 -4.43 19.55 5.78
N ALA A 88 -3.72 19.55 6.92
CA ALA A 88 -3.77 20.65 7.89
C ALA A 88 -3.21 21.97 7.33
N VAL A 89 -2.24 21.91 6.42
CA VAL A 89 -1.61 23.10 5.83
C VAL A 89 -2.12 23.44 4.43
N ALA A 90 -3.13 22.73 3.92
CA ALA A 90 -3.57 22.81 2.52
C ALA A 90 -3.96 24.22 2.04
N GLN A 91 -4.38 25.10 2.95
CA GLN A 91 -4.80 26.48 2.66
C GLN A 91 -3.69 27.52 2.90
N GLN A 92 -2.48 27.10 3.26
CA GLN A 92 -1.38 28.03 3.47
C GLN A 92 -0.90 28.64 2.13
N PRO A 93 -0.55 29.94 2.10
CA PRO A 93 -0.06 30.58 0.88
C PRO A 93 1.19 29.92 0.27
N ASN A 94 2.01 29.27 1.09
CA ASN A 94 3.22 28.55 0.69
C ASN A 94 3.04 27.02 0.66
N ILE A 95 1.83 26.51 0.37
CA ILE A 95 1.53 25.07 0.32
C ILE A 95 2.51 24.25 -0.52
N LEU A 96 3.00 24.78 -1.64
CA LEU A 96 3.95 24.06 -2.51
C LEU A 96 5.28 23.80 -1.78
N GLU A 97 5.84 24.81 -1.12
CA GLU A 97 7.07 24.68 -0.32
C GLU A 97 6.88 23.71 0.85
N LEU A 98 5.75 23.80 1.54
CA LEU A 98 5.43 22.90 2.66
C LEU A 98 5.29 21.45 2.18
N ALA A 99 4.60 21.22 1.05
CA ALA A 99 4.47 19.90 0.46
C ALA A 99 5.82 19.31 0.04
N GLU A 100 6.68 20.11 -0.59
CA GLU A 100 8.04 19.69 -0.93
C GLU A 100 8.86 19.34 0.32
N SER A 101 8.75 20.14 1.39
CA SER A 101 9.47 19.89 2.64
C SER A 101 9.09 18.56 3.30
N VAL A 102 7.82 18.15 3.17
CA VAL A 102 7.32 16.86 3.65
C VAL A 102 7.79 15.74 2.71
N ARG A 103 7.60 15.92 1.40
CA ARG A 103 7.83 14.89 0.38
C ARG A 103 9.28 14.54 0.16
N TYR A 104 10.15 15.53 0.23
CA TYR A 104 11.56 15.43 -0.15
C TYR A 104 12.51 15.56 1.03
N ASN A 105 12.00 15.53 2.27
CA ASN A 105 12.85 15.37 3.43
C ASN A 105 13.70 14.09 3.28
N PRO A 106 15.04 14.17 3.38
CA PRO A 106 15.92 13.03 3.10
C PRO A 106 15.63 11.81 3.99
N PHE A 107 15.28 12.02 5.25
CA PHE A 107 14.95 10.93 6.16
C PHE A 107 13.59 10.32 5.82
N ALA A 108 12.59 11.16 5.55
CA ALA A 108 11.25 10.70 5.18
C ALA A 108 11.28 9.84 3.90
N VAL A 109 11.94 10.33 2.84
CA VAL A 109 12.09 9.60 1.57
C VAL A 109 12.86 8.29 1.76
N THR A 110 13.95 8.32 2.53
CA THR A 110 14.76 7.12 2.79
C THR A 110 13.96 6.06 3.54
N MET A 111 13.27 6.44 4.62
CA MET A 111 12.42 5.53 5.37
C MET A 111 11.29 4.97 4.50
N PHE A 112 10.62 5.83 3.74
CA PHE A 112 9.55 5.43 2.84
C PHE A 112 10.02 4.44 1.78
N GLY A 113 11.13 4.73 1.10
CA GLY A 113 11.72 3.88 0.08
C GLY A 113 12.17 2.52 0.64
N LEU A 114 12.89 2.52 1.76
CA LEU A 114 13.29 1.28 2.44
C LEU A 114 12.09 0.47 2.90
N GLY A 115 11.05 1.14 3.42
CA GLY A 115 9.80 0.51 3.81
C GLY A 115 9.13 -0.21 2.65
N LEU A 116 8.95 0.47 1.52
CA LEU A 116 8.34 -0.11 0.33
C LEU A 116 9.16 -1.28 -0.24
N ILE A 117 10.49 -1.13 -0.35
CA ILE A 117 11.38 -2.21 -0.78
C ILE A 117 11.23 -3.43 0.14
N THR A 118 11.18 -3.19 1.46
CA THR A 118 11.05 -4.25 2.46
C THR A 118 9.69 -4.97 2.36
N THR A 119 8.59 -4.24 2.12
CA THR A 119 7.29 -4.88 1.83
C THR A 119 7.31 -5.71 0.54
N GLY A 120 8.01 -5.23 -0.50
CA GLY A 120 8.23 -5.97 -1.74
C GLY A 120 9.00 -7.28 -1.51
N VAL A 121 10.08 -7.24 -0.74
CA VAL A 121 10.85 -8.43 -0.34
C VAL A 121 9.96 -9.44 0.40
N ALA A 122 9.15 -8.98 1.35
CA ALA A 122 8.22 -9.85 2.07
C ALA A 122 7.22 -10.54 1.12
N ALA A 123 6.69 -9.81 0.13
CA ALA A 123 5.77 -10.39 -0.85
C ALA A 123 6.47 -11.41 -1.76
N VAL A 124 7.73 -11.17 -2.16
CA VAL A 124 8.54 -12.14 -2.89
C VAL A 124 8.79 -13.41 -2.06
N MET A 125 9.03 -13.30 -0.75
CA MET A 125 9.14 -14.47 0.13
C MET A 125 7.88 -15.33 0.11
N VAL A 126 6.69 -14.72 0.06
CA VAL A 126 5.40 -15.43 -0.08
C VAL A 126 5.33 -16.16 -1.43
N ALA A 127 5.71 -15.50 -2.53
CA ALA A 127 5.76 -16.12 -3.85
C ALA A 127 6.74 -17.30 -3.91
N LEU A 128 7.91 -17.19 -3.29
CA LEU A 128 8.91 -18.26 -3.24
C LEU A 128 8.45 -19.46 -2.39
N LYS A 129 7.67 -19.21 -1.33
CA LYS A 129 7.12 -20.24 -0.43
C LYS A 129 5.98 -21.02 -1.08
N LEU A 130 5.03 -20.31 -1.70
CA LEU A 130 3.82 -20.93 -2.26
C LEU A 130 4.00 -21.39 -3.70
N ARG A 131 4.78 -20.66 -4.50
CA ARG A 131 5.05 -20.93 -5.92
C ARG A 131 3.78 -21.05 -6.80
N THR A 132 2.68 -20.45 -6.36
CA THR A 132 1.44 -20.37 -7.14
C THR A 132 1.39 -19.08 -7.96
N THR A 133 0.63 -19.09 -9.06
CA THR A 133 0.39 -17.88 -9.87
C THR A 133 -0.21 -16.75 -9.02
N ALA A 134 -1.12 -17.08 -8.10
CA ALA A 134 -1.72 -16.11 -7.19
C ALA A 134 -0.66 -15.39 -6.33
N ALA A 135 0.29 -16.15 -5.77
CA ALA A 135 1.37 -15.58 -4.97
C ALA A 135 2.34 -14.74 -5.80
N ILE A 136 2.60 -15.11 -7.06
CA ILE A 136 3.41 -14.31 -7.99
C ILE A 136 2.74 -12.98 -8.33
N VAL A 137 1.43 -12.98 -8.61
CA VAL A 137 0.66 -11.75 -8.90
C VAL A 137 0.63 -10.83 -7.68
N PHE A 138 0.43 -11.39 -6.48
CA PHE A 138 0.55 -10.66 -5.22
C PHE A 138 1.94 -10.00 -5.05
N ALA A 139 3.01 -10.77 -5.29
CA ALA A 139 4.38 -10.25 -5.21
C ALA A 139 4.65 -9.16 -6.25
N ALA A 140 4.15 -9.30 -7.48
CA ALA A 140 4.26 -8.29 -8.52
C ALA A 140 3.61 -6.97 -8.09
N GLY A 141 2.43 -7.02 -7.45
CA GLY A 141 1.77 -5.85 -6.89
C GLY A 141 2.68 -5.07 -5.92
N PHE A 142 3.26 -5.74 -4.93
CA PHE A 142 4.15 -5.09 -3.97
C PHE A 142 5.52 -4.69 -4.54
N ALA A 143 6.09 -5.46 -5.47
CA ALA A 143 7.33 -5.10 -6.16
C ALA A 143 7.17 -3.83 -7.01
N LEU A 144 5.99 -3.63 -7.62
CA LEU A 144 5.67 -2.45 -8.43
C LEU A 144 5.13 -1.26 -7.62
N PHE A 145 4.97 -1.42 -6.30
CA PHE A 145 4.40 -0.38 -5.43
C PHE A 145 5.27 0.88 -5.33
N LEU A 146 6.60 0.74 -5.35
CA LEU A 146 7.49 1.89 -5.43
C LEU A 146 7.49 2.53 -6.84
N PRO A 147 7.70 1.77 -7.93
CA PRO A 147 7.63 2.31 -9.29
C PRO A 147 6.37 3.10 -9.64
N GLN A 148 5.18 2.68 -9.18
CA GLN A 148 3.93 3.35 -9.56
C GLN A 148 3.87 4.83 -9.11
N PHE A 149 4.59 5.24 -8.07
CA PHE A 149 4.65 6.64 -7.65
C PHE A 149 5.26 7.57 -8.72
N PHE A 150 5.99 7.04 -9.69
CA PHE A 150 6.57 7.80 -10.79
C PHE A 150 5.70 7.79 -12.05
N THR A 151 4.45 7.33 -11.94
CA THR A 151 3.53 7.17 -13.07
C THR A 151 2.31 8.09 -12.96
N PRO A 152 1.64 8.41 -14.09
CA PRO A 152 0.40 9.22 -14.09
C PRO A 152 -0.77 8.53 -13.37
N PRO A 153 -1.85 9.27 -13.05
CA PRO A 153 -3.01 8.75 -12.30
C PRO A 153 -3.57 7.42 -12.82
N VAL A 154 -3.72 7.30 -14.14
CA VAL A 154 -4.25 6.07 -14.79
C VAL A 154 -3.41 4.84 -14.45
N ALA A 155 -2.08 4.97 -14.47
CA ALA A 155 -1.18 3.87 -14.16
C ALA A 155 -1.19 3.51 -12.67
N ARG A 156 -1.37 4.49 -11.77
CA ARG A 156 -1.55 4.24 -10.34
C ARG A 156 -2.86 3.53 -10.03
N ILE A 157 -3.95 3.88 -10.71
CA ILE A 157 -5.23 3.17 -10.60
C ILE A 157 -5.10 1.74 -11.13
N ALA A 158 -4.42 1.54 -12.26
CA ALA A 158 -4.14 0.21 -12.80
C ALA A 158 -3.30 -0.64 -11.84
N HIS A 159 -2.32 -0.04 -11.15
CA HIS A 159 -1.59 -0.70 -10.08
C HIS A 159 -2.52 -1.07 -8.91
N GLY A 160 -3.46 -0.20 -8.51
CA GLY A 160 -4.51 -0.54 -7.54
C GLY A 160 -5.36 -1.75 -7.96
N VAL A 161 -5.66 -1.89 -9.26
CA VAL A 161 -6.35 -3.08 -9.81
C VAL A 161 -5.48 -4.32 -9.67
N LEU A 162 -4.17 -4.23 -9.96
CA LEU A 162 -3.22 -5.32 -9.72
C LEU A 162 -3.20 -5.72 -8.24
N MET A 163 -3.24 -4.76 -7.32
CA MET A 163 -3.25 -5.01 -5.88
C MET A 163 -4.49 -5.79 -5.43
N ILE A 164 -5.69 -5.38 -5.84
CA ILE A 164 -6.91 -6.12 -5.48
C ILE A 164 -6.92 -7.52 -6.10
N VAL A 165 -6.51 -7.67 -7.37
CA VAL A 165 -6.43 -8.98 -8.03
C VAL A 165 -5.45 -9.89 -7.31
N GLY A 166 -4.23 -9.41 -7.02
CA GLY A 166 -3.21 -10.20 -6.34
C GLY A 166 -3.63 -10.60 -4.92
N CYS A 167 -4.19 -9.67 -4.14
CA CYS A 167 -4.62 -9.94 -2.78
C CYS A 167 -5.83 -10.88 -2.72
N VAL A 168 -6.86 -10.66 -3.54
CA VAL A 168 -8.05 -11.51 -3.57
C VAL A 168 -7.70 -12.90 -4.11
N TRP A 169 -6.92 -12.99 -5.19
CA TRP A 169 -6.55 -14.29 -5.74
C TRP A 169 -5.74 -15.10 -4.72
N LEU A 170 -4.71 -14.50 -4.10
CA LEU A 170 -3.93 -15.18 -3.06
C LEU A 170 -4.82 -15.58 -1.85
N ALA A 171 -5.71 -14.69 -1.42
CA ALA A 171 -6.62 -14.94 -0.32
C ALA A 171 -7.49 -16.18 -0.53
N TRP A 172 -8.01 -16.36 -1.74
CA TRP A 172 -8.92 -17.44 -2.08
C TRP A 172 -8.21 -18.73 -2.52
N ASP A 173 -7.02 -18.62 -3.12
CA ASP A 173 -6.15 -19.75 -3.48
C ASP A 173 -5.69 -20.48 -2.20
N SER A 174 -5.02 -19.79 -1.29
CA SER A 174 -4.50 -20.39 -0.03
C SER A 174 -5.62 -20.98 0.84
N ALA A 175 -6.77 -20.32 0.81
CA ALA A 175 -7.99 -20.71 1.48
C ALA A 175 -8.67 -21.98 0.97
N ARG A 176 -8.47 -22.30 -0.32
CA ARG A 176 -8.94 -23.55 -0.91
C ARG A 176 -7.97 -24.66 -0.57
N SER A 177 -6.66 -24.40 -0.66
CA SER A 177 -5.63 -25.35 -0.27
C SER A 177 -5.74 -25.80 1.20
N GLU A 178 -6.04 -24.87 2.13
CA GLU A 178 -6.31 -25.20 3.53
C GLU A 178 -7.54 -26.11 3.73
N ALA A 179 -8.55 -25.98 2.87
CA ALA A 179 -9.78 -26.78 2.97
C ALA A 179 -9.62 -28.17 2.34
N GLU A 180 -8.77 -28.30 1.32
CA GLU A 180 -8.44 -29.56 0.65
C GLU A 180 -7.46 -30.42 1.48
N ASP A 181 -6.64 -29.81 2.35
CA ASP A 181 -5.72 -30.54 3.24
C ASP A 181 -5.75 -30.05 4.70
N PRO A 182 -6.70 -30.56 5.52
CA PRO A 182 -6.89 -30.13 6.92
C PRO A 182 -5.71 -30.46 7.85
N GLN A 183 -4.79 -31.36 7.46
CA GLN A 183 -3.63 -31.71 8.29
C GLN A 183 -2.61 -30.57 8.42
N PHE A 184 -2.63 -29.58 7.52
CA PHE A 184 -1.77 -28.39 7.61
C PHE A 184 -2.33 -27.27 8.49
N ALA A 185 -3.58 -27.37 8.96
CA ALA A 185 -4.18 -26.33 9.82
C ALA A 185 -3.66 -26.35 11.27
N ALA A 186 -2.86 -27.36 11.64
CA ALA A 186 -2.39 -27.61 13.02
C ALA A 186 -0.85 -27.57 13.20
N ALA A 187 -0.08 -27.14 12.19
CA ALA A 187 1.37 -26.96 12.28
C ALA A 187 1.77 -25.48 12.22
#